data_AF-A0A1I5ZI51-F1
#
_entry.id   AF-A0A1I5ZI51-F1
#
_cell.length_a   1.000
_cell.length_b   1.000
_cell.length_c   1.000
_cell.angle_alpha   90.00
_cell.angle_beta   90.00
_cell.angle_gamma   90.00
#
_symmetry.space_group_name_H-M   'P 1'
#
loop_
_entity.id
_entity.type
_entity.pdbx_description
1 polymer ?
#
loop_
_entity_poly.entity_id
_entity_poly.type
_entity_poly.pdbx_seq_one_letter_code
_entity_poly.pdbx_strand_id
1 'polypeptide(L)'
;MEYNELSDKQLIDLAKLRLKNDGAKITITKITIEDKRRSAIHDEFAVSFIVKSKEWADERLSIVFKKFYPNEFLFLQKVGIKFKL
;
A
#
# COMPACT_ATOMS: atom_id res chain seq x y z
N MET A 1 10.97 3.19 -12.54
CA MET A 1 10.55 2.26 -11.49
C MET A 1 9.09 1.90 -11.73
N GLU A 2 8.81 0.61 -11.84
CA GLU A 2 7.48 0.00 -11.86
C GLU A 2 7.01 -0.26 -10.42
N TYR A 3 5.71 -0.49 -10.21
CA TYR A 3 5.14 -0.69 -8.87
C TYR A 3 5.69 -1.93 -8.15
N ASN A 4 6.00 -3.00 -8.90
CA ASN A 4 6.56 -4.25 -8.36
C ASN A 4 8.02 -4.12 -7.91
N GLU A 5 8.69 -3.00 -8.21
CA GLU A 5 10.05 -2.71 -7.76
C GLU A 5 10.09 -1.98 -6.41
N LEU A 6 8.93 -1.63 -5.83
CA LEU A 6 8.87 -1.00 -4.51
C LEU A 6 9.39 -1.94 -3.42
N SER A 7 10.29 -1.43 -2.60
CA SER A 7 10.78 -2.12 -1.40
C SER A 7 9.67 -2.33 -0.37
N ASP A 8 9.84 -3.33 0.50
CA ASP A 8 8.88 -3.63 1.57
C ASP A 8 8.61 -2.43 2.47
N LYS A 9 9.66 -1.64 2.77
CA LYS A 9 9.52 -0.40 3.54
C LYS A 9 8.60 0.60 2.82
N GLN A 10 8.79 0.82 1.53
CA GLN A 10 7.96 1.75 0.75
C GLN A 10 6.51 1.26 0.64
N LEU A 11 6.29 -0.05 0.50
CA LEU A 11 4.96 -0.65 0.49
C LEU A 11 4.25 -0.49 1.85
N ILE A 12 4.97 -0.69 2.96
CA ILE A 12 4.44 -0.48 4.30
C ILE A 12 4.13 1.00 4.55
N ASP A 13 4.98 1.93 4.10
CA ASP A 13 4.72 3.36 4.25
C ASP A 13 3.51 3.81 3.41
N LEU A 14 3.32 3.22 2.22
CA LEU A 14 2.10 3.41 1.43
C LEU A 14 0.86 2.87 2.16
N ALA A 15 0.94 1.70 2.80
CA ALA A 15 -0.15 1.14 3.60
C ALA A 15 -0.53 2.03 4.78
N LYS A 16 0.45 2.64 5.47
CA LYS A 16 0.18 3.63 6.53
C LYS A 16 -0.54 4.86 5.99
N LEU A 17 -0.14 5.36 4.81
CA LEU A 17 -0.80 6.50 4.17
C LEU A 17 -2.26 6.17 3.84
N ARG A 18 -2.52 4.98 3.30
CA ARG A 18 -3.88 4.51 2.99
C ARG A 18 -4.77 4.49 4.23
N LEU A 19 -4.32 3.84 5.30
CA LEU A 19 -5.06 3.80 6.55
C LEU A 19 -5.33 5.22 7.09
N LYS A 20 -4.35 6.11 7.03
CA LYS A 20 -4.54 7.52 7.43
C LYS A 20 -5.60 8.23 6.59
N ASN A 21 -5.66 7.99 5.28
CA ASN A 21 -6.67 8.58 4.39
C ASN A 21 -8.08 8.06 4.68
N ASP A 22 -8.19 6.77 4.98
CA ASP A 22 -9.47 6.13 5.30
C ASP A 22 -10.02 6.56 6.68
N GLY A 23 -9.34 7.49 7.37
CA GLY A 23 -9.78 8.08 8.62
C GLY A 23 -9.55 7.20 9.84
N ALA A 24 -8.77 6.13 9.69
CA ALA A 24 -8.42 5.23 10.77
C ALA A 24 -7.63 5.96 11.87
N LYS A 25 -8.31 6.33 12.97
CA LYS A 25 -7.66 6.75 14.23
C LYS A 25 -7.21 5.52 15.03
N ILE A 26 -6.45 4.64 14.39
CA ILE A 26 -6.00 3.38 14.99
C ILE A 26 -4.53 3.51 15.37
N THR A 27 -4.16 3.01 16.55
CA THR A 27 -2.75 2.84 16.92
C THR A 27 -2.22 1.56 16.29
N ILE A 28 -1.70 1.68 15.06
CA ILE A 28 -1.07 0.56 14.35
C ILE A 28 0.20 0.14 15.09
N THR A 29 0.28 -1.13 15.48
CA THR A 29 1.45 -1.70 16.16
C THR A 29 2.39 -2.38 15.17
N LYS A 30 1.85 -3.03 14.14
CA LYS A 30 2.64 -3.72 13.11
C LYS A 30 1.89 -3.79 11.79
N ILE A 31 2.61 -3.63 10.69
CA ILE A 31 2.13 -3.96 9.34
C ILE A 31 3.11 -4.98 8.76
N THR A 32 2.58 -6.09 8.25
CA THR A 32 3.37 -7.15 7.62
C THR A 32 2.84 -7.38 6.21
N ILE A 33 3.73 -7.53 5.23
CA ILE A 33 3.33 -7.92 3.87
C ILE A 33 2.97 -9.40 3.91
N GLU A 34 1.73 -9.73 3.53
CA GLU A 34 1.26 -11.10 3.42
C GLU A 34 1.60 -11.67 2.04
N ASP A 35 1.31 -10.92 0.98
CA ASP A 35 1.43 -11.39 -0.40
C ASP A 35 1.63 -10.24 -1.39
N LYS A 36 2.33 -10.50 -2.49
CA LYS A 36 2.51 -9.58 -3.63
C LYS A 36 2.07 -10.30 -4.90
N ARG A 37 0.92 -9.91 -5.46
CA ARG A 37 0.37 -10.51 -6.68
C ARG A 37 0.59 -9.60 -7.87
N ARG A 38 1.14 -10.17 -8.95
CA ARG A 38 1.16 -9.56 -10.28
C ARG A 38 0.27 -10.39 -11.20
N SER A 39 -0.77 -9.78 -11.75
CA SER A 39 -1.56 -10.38 -12.82
C SER A 39 -1.01 -9.91 -14.16
N ALA A 40 -0.44 -10.84 -14.94
CA ALA A 40 0.00 -10.54 -16.31
C ALA A 40 -1.18 -10.28 -17.27
N ILE A 41 -2.36 -10.85 -16.98
CA ILE A 41 -3.55 -10.75 -17.82
C ILE A 41 -4.19 -9.37 -17.72
N HIS A 42 -4.18 -8.78 -16.53
CA HIS A 42 -4.81 -7.49 -16.28
C HIS A 42 -3.81 -6.34 -16.10
N ASP A 43 -2.50 -6.63 -16.22
CA ASP A 43 -1.40 -5.71 -15.89
C ASP A 43 -1.58 -5.06 -14.52
N GLU A 44 -2.00 -5.88 -13.53
CA GLU A 44 -2.30 -5.40 -12.18
C GLU A 44 -1.24 -5.86 -11.20
N PHE A 45 -0.77 -4.91 -10.39
CA PHE A 45 0.01 -5.21 -9.20
C PHE A 45 -0.85 -4.95 -7.96
N ALA A 46 -0.88 -5.92 -7.05
CA ALA A 46 -1.59 -5.82 -5.79
C ALA A 46 -0.72 -6.35 -4.64
N VAL A 47 -0.82 -5.69 -3.48
CA VAL A 47 -0.11 -6.09 -2.27
C VAL A 47 -1.11 -6.22 -1.13
N SER A 48 -1.06 -7.34 -0.44
CA SER A 48 -1.86 -7.63 0.75
C SER A 48 -1.01 -7.50 2.00
N PHE A 49 -1.59 -6.93 3.06
CA PHE A 49 -0.95 -6.66 4.33
C PHE A 49 -1.80 -7.19 5.48
N ILE A 50 -1.15 -7.67 6.52
CA ILE A 50 -1.76 -7.88 7.83
C ILE A 50 -1.43 -6.66 8.70
N VAL A 51 -2.47 -5.99 9.17
CA VAL A 51 -2.40 -4.80 10.02
C VAL A 51 -2.80 -5.21 11.43
N LYS A 52 -1.88 -5.05 12.38
CA LYS A 52 -2.13 -5.25 13.79
C LYS A 52 -2.29 -3.91 14.48
N SER A 53 -3.25 -3.83 15.40
CA SER A 53 -3.49 -2.66 16.24
C SER A 53 -3.73 -3.07 17.69
N LYS A 54 -3.86 -2.09 18.59
CA LYS A 54 -4.29 -2.36 19.97
C LYS A 54 -5.81 -2.41 20.10
N GLU A 55 -6.48 -1.70 19.20
CA GLU A 55 -7.91 -1.42 19.29
C GLU A 55 -8.76 -2.49 18.58
N TRP A 56 -8.25 -3.09 17.50
CA TRP A 56 -8.98 -4.02 16.65
C TRP A 56 -8.27 -5.36 16.49
N ALA A 57 -9.04 -6.37 16.05
CA ALA A 57 -8.49 -7.63 15.60
C ALA A 57 -7.53 -7.41 14.42
N ASP A 58 -6.66 -8.40 14.17
CA ASP A 58 -5.77 -8.37 13.02
C ASP A 58 -6.59 -8.23 11.72
N GLU A 59 -6.37 -7.13 10.99
CA GLU A 59 -7.11 -6.84 9.76
C GLU A 59 -6.26 -7.06 8.51
N ARG A 60 -6.93 -7.39 7.40
CA ARG A 60 -6.30 -7.47 6.09
C ARG A 60 -6.56 -6.20 5.29
N LEU A 61 -5.48 -5.53 4.91
CA LEU A 61 -5.50 -4.42 3.95
C LEU A 61 -4.98 -4.91 2.60
N SER A 62 -5.64 -4.54 1.51
CA SER A 62 -5.13 -4.80 0.16
C SER A 62 -5.04 -3.50 -0.64
N ILE A 63 -3.90 -3.27 -1.28
CA ILE A 63 -3.68 -2.14 -2.19
C ILE A 63 -3.53 -2.69 -3.59
N VAL A 64 -4.49 -2.38 -4.45
CA VAL A 64 -4.41 -2.59 -5.90
C VAL A 64 -3.91 -1.31 -6.54
N PHE A 65 -2.82 -1.38 -7.30
CA PHE A 65 -2.11 -0.22 -7.86
C PHE A 65 -2.80 0.37 -9.12
N LYS A 66 -4.09 0.71 -8.96
CA LYS A 66 -4.94 1.34 -9.98
C LYS A 66 -5.44 2.72 -9.59
N LYS A 67 -5.68 2.94 -8.29
CA LYS A 67 -6.24 4.18 -7.74
C LYS A 67 -5.53 4.55 -6.46
N PHE A 68 -5.15 5.83 -6.37
CA PHE A 68 -4.40 6.38 -5.27
C PHE A 68 -5.08 7.65 -4.77
N TYR A 69 -5.03 7.87 -3.46
CA TYR A 69 -5.33 9.18 -2.90
C TYR A 69 -4.23 10.19 -3.30
N PRO A 70 -4.49 11.51 -3.30
CA PRO A 70 -3.51 12.50 -3.73
C PRO A 70 -2.16 12.43 -3.02
N ASN A 71 -2.14 12.16 -1.70
CA ASN A 71 -0.91 12.03 -0.92
C ASN A 71 -0.13 10.73 -1.23
N GLU A 72 -0.81 9.63 -1.56
CA GLU A 72 -0.20 8.39 -2.01
C GLU A 72 0.44 8.58 -3.39
N PHE A 73 -0.25 9.28 -4.29
CA PHE A 73 0.29 9.62 -5.60
C PHE A 73 1.58 10.45 -5.46
N LEU A 74 1.55 11.49 -4.63
CA LEU A 74 2.74 12.31 -4.34
C LEU A 74 3.87 11.49 -3.71
N PHE A 75 3.56 10.55 -2.81
CA PHE A 75 4.54 9.63 -2.24
C PHE A 75 5.18 8.75 -3.32
N LEU A 76 4.36 8.14 -4.18
CA LEU A 76 4.81 7.27 -5.27
C LEU A 76 5.71 8.01 -6.26
N GLN A 77 5.38 9.26 -6.60
CA GLN A 77 6.25 10.13 -7.40
C GLN A 77 7.60 10.39 -6.71
N LYS A 78 7.58 10.73 -5.41
CA LYS A 78 8.81 11.00 -4.63
C LYS A 78 9.74 9.80 -4.54
N VAL A 79 9.20 8.58 -4.51
CA VAL A 79 10.03 7.36 -4.50
C VAL A 79 10.48 6.93 -5.91
N GLY A 80 10.08 7.64 -6.96
CA GLY A 80 10.60 7.44 -8.33
C GLY A 80 9.69 6.64 -9.27
N ILE A 81 8.42 6.40 -8.89
CA ILE A 81 7.44 5.84 -9.81
C ILE A 81 7.09 6.89 -10.88
N LYS A 82 7.15 6.48 -12.14
CA LYS A 82 6.73 7.32 -13.27
C LYS A 82 5.33 6.90 -13.70
N PHE A 83 4.39 7.82 -13.58
CA PHE A 83 3.04 7.64 -14.11
C PHE A 83 3.04 8.06 -15.57
N LYS A 84 2.58 7.19 -16.46
CA LYS A 84 2.30 7.57 -17.85
C LYS A 84 1.00 8.38 -17.81
N LEU A 85 1.09 9.65 -18.23
CA LEU A 85 -0.05 10.52 -18.48
C LEU A 85 -0.81 10.04 -19.72
#